data_AF-A0A1G1B7H5-F1
#
_entry.id   AF-A0A1G1B7H5-F1
#
_cell.length_a   1.000
_cell.length_b   1.000
_cell.length_c   1.000
_cell.angle_alpha   90.00
_cell.angle_beta   90.00
_cell.angle_gamma   90.00
#
_symmetry.space_group_name_H-M   'P 1'
#
loop_
_entity.id
_entity.type
_entity.pdbx_description
1 polymer ?
#
loop_
_entity_poly.entity_id
_entity_poly.type
_entity_poly.pdbx_seq_one_letter_code
_entity_poly.pdbx_strand_id
1 'polypeptide(L)'
;MHIPEHGEGRLDRLIGLIQQCKFSVHDLSRTGTPVRFNMPFELGLAYSIKELKGNHEIIMLDKKAYRLQKNLSDVNGRDPLIHNDSARRMIECILGVFYSRSVNPEPAFVYYLWKKLWEYAKELKNEKANRSLYDRLSFEKIVSAANILIQLEKN
;
A
#
# COMPACT_ATOMS: atom_id res chain seq x y z
N MET A 1 -7.71 -7.96 1.51
CA MET A 1 -8.75 -8.84 2.08
C MET A 1 -8.09 -9.71 3.15
N HIS A 2 -8.46 -9.56 4.43
CA HIS A 2 -7.96 -10.42 5.52
C HIS A 2 -8.94 -11.57 5.71
N ILE A 3 -8.52 -12.79 5.38
CA ILE A 3 -9.26 -14.03 5.67
C ILE A 3 -8.42 -14.76 6.72
N PRO A 4 -8.97 -15.12 7.88
CA PRO A 4 -8.21 -15.77 8.94
C PRO A 4 -8.05 -17.27 8.66
N GLU A 5 -6.82 -17.78 8.69
CA GLU A 5 -6.53 -19.22 8.72
C GLU A 5 -5.31 -19.52 9.60
N HIS A 6 -5.37 -20.65 10.30
CA HIS A 6 -4.33 -21.19 11.18
C HIS A 6 -3.45 -22.20 10.41
N GLY A 7 -2.12 -21.99 10.40
CA GLY A 7 -1.10 -23.00 10.07
C GLY A 7 -0.87 -23.30 8.58
N GLU A 8 0.39 -23.19 8.15
CA GLU A 8 0.95 -23.47 6.79
C GLU A 8 0.39 -22.65 5.61
N GLY A 9 -0.93 -22.59 5.38
CA GLY A 9 -1.50 -21.98 4.17
C GLY A 9 -1.32 -20.46 4.02
N ARG A 10 -1.08 -19.72 5.11
CA ARG A 10 -0.96 -18.25 5.05
C ARG A 10 0.33 -17.80 4.35
N LEU A 11 1.44 -18.50 4.61
CA LEU A 11 2.72 -18.15 3.99
C LEU A 11 2.71 -18.52 2.51
N ASP A 12 2.23 -19.71 2.17
CA ASP A 12 2.11 -20.15 0.77
C ASP A 12 1.18 -19.24 -0.02
N ARG A 13 0.07 -18.81 0.58
CA ARG A 13 -0.83 -17.82 -0.01
C ARG A 13 -0.15 -16.47 -0.22
N LEU A 14 0.61 -15.98 0.77
CA LEU A 14 1.37 -14.73 0.64
C LEU A 14 2.37 -14.84 -0.52
N ILE A 15 3.15 -15.92 -0.57
CA ILE A 15 4.11 -16.20 -1.65
C ILE A 15 3.37 -16.24 -3.00
N GLY A 16 2.27 -16.98 -3.09
CA GLY A 16 1.44 -17.07 -4.29
C GLY A 16 0.93 -15.70 -4.76
N LEU A 17 0.46 -14.86 -3.84
CA LEU A 17 0.03 -13.49 -4.14
C LEU A 17 1.19 -12.62 -4.66
N ILE A 18 2.35 -12.66 -4.01
CA ILE A 18 3.53 -11.89 -4.45
C ILE A 18 3.93 -12.33 -5.87
N GLN A 19 3.94 -13.65 -6.13
CA GLN A 19 4.31 -14.21 -7.43
C GLN A 19 3.33 -13.85 -8.56
N GLN A 20 2.06 -13.57 -8.26
CA GLN A 20 1.06 -13.15 -9.24
C GLN A 20 1.11 -11.65 -9.55
N CYS A 21 1.77 -10.86 -8.70
CA CYS A 21 1.88 -9.42 -8.85
C CYS A 21 3.16 -9.03 -9.59
N LYS A 22 3.04 -8.08 -10.53
CA LYS A 22 4.21 -7.44 -11.17
C LYS A 22 4.96 -6.50 -10.20
N PHE A 23 4.24 -5.90 -9.26
CA PHE A 23 4.79 -4.94 -8.32
C PHE A 23 4.44 -5.33 -6.88
N SER A 24 5.36 -5.08 -5.95
CA SER A 24 5.10 -5.06 -4.51
C SER A 24 5.46 -3.68 -3.94
N VAL A 25 4.61 -3.18 -3.04
CA VAL A 25 4.78 -1.88 -2.39
C VAL A 25 4.91 -2.11 -0.89
N HIS A 26 6.03 -1.71 -0.31
CA HIS A 26 6.33 -1.91 1.10
C HIS A 26 6.58 -0.57 1.79
N ASP A 27 5.64 -0.16 2.65
CA ASP A 27 5.84 0.97 3.56
C ASP A 27 6.56 0.52 4.83
N LEU A 28 7.82 0.90 4.93
CA LEU A 28 8.67 0.57 6.05
C LEU A 28 8.60 1.62 7.16
N SER A 29 7.88 2.74 6.99
CA SER A 29 7.83 3.87 7.94
C SER A 29 7.45 3.51 9.38
N ARG A 30 6.80 2.35 9.56
CA ARG A 30 6.36 1.78 10.84
C ARG A 30 7.17 0.56 11.29
N THR A 31 8.32 0.30 10.67
CA THR A 31 9.34 -0.60 11.24
C THR A 31 10.04 0.10 12.39
N GLY A 32 10.28 -0.61 13.49
CA GLY A 32 10.69 -0.01 14.78
C GLY A 32 9.59 -0.19 15.83
N THR A 33 9.61 0.57 16.92
CA THR A 33 8.87 0.25 18.14
C THR A 33 7.37 0.57 18.09
N PRO A 34 6.47 -0.37 18.48
CA PRO A 34 6.72 -1.79 18.77
C PRO A 34 7.07 -2.56 17.48
N VAL A 35 8.07 -3.44 17.57
CA VAL A 35 8.71 -4.05 16.38
C VAL A 35 7.70 -4.78 15.50
N ARG A 36 7.56 -4.30 14.26
CA ARG A 36 6.75 -4.94 13.21
C ARG A 36 7.64 -5.70 12.22
N PHE A 37 7.90 -6.97 12.51
CA PHE A 37 8.74 -7.83 11.67
C PHE A 37 8.08 -8.25 10.34
N ASN A 38 6.75 -8.19 10.24
CA ASN A 38 6.04 -8.62 9.04
C ASN A 38 6.43 -7.83 7.80
N MET A 39 6.59 -6.50 7.90
CA MET A 39 6.95 -5.67 6.75
C MET A 39 8.36 -6.00 6.21
N PRO A 40 9.42 -6.10 7.06
CA PRO A 40 10.73 -6.62 6.63
C PRO A 40 10.69 -8.05 6.09
N PHE A 41 9.90 -8.94 6.70
CA PHE A 41 9.78 -10.33 6.27
C PHE A 41 9.16 -10.44 4.86
N GLU A 42 8.03 -9.77 4.63
CA GLU A 42 7.36 -9.72 3.32
C GLU A 42 8.26 -9.10 2.25
N LEU A 43 9.03 -8.06 2.61
CA LEU A 43 10.01 -7.46 1.72
C LEU A 43 11.12 -8.45 1.34
N GLY A 44 11.64 -9.21 2.31
CA GLY A 44 12.64 -10.26 2.05
C GLY A 44 12.15 -11.31 1.06
N LEU A 45 10.91 -11.79 1.23
CA LEU A 45 10.27 -12.72 0.29
C LEU A 45 10.13 -12.12 -1.11
N ALA A 46 9.72 -10.85 -1.21
CA ALA A 46 9.60 -10.15 -2.49
C ALA A 46 10.95 -10.04 -3.20
N TYR A 47 12.04 -9.75 -2.47
CA TYR A 47 13.39 -9.77 -3.02
C TYR A 47 13.78 -11.15 -3.54
N SER A 48 13.57 -12.22 -2.75
CA SER A 48 13.87 -13.58 -3.22
C SER A 48 13.10 -13.94 -4.49
N ILE A 49 11.82 -13.57 -4.57
CA ILE A 49 11.00 -13.81 -5.77
C ILE A 49 11.51 -12.99 -6.96
N LYS A 50 11.91 -11.72 -6.75
CA LYS A 50 12.52 -10.90 -7.79
C LYS A 50 13.79 -11.53 -8.34
N GLU A 51 14.70 -11.97 -7.48
CA GLU A 51 15.97 -12.57 -7.90
C GLU A 51 15.74 -13.91 -8.64
N LEU A 52 14.78 -14.72 -8.20
CA LEU A 52 14.50 -16.03 -8.81
C LEU A 52 13.69 -15.96 -10.11
N LYS A 53 12.76 -15.00 -10.25
CA LYS A 53 11.81 -14.92 -11.38
C LYS A 53 12.04 -13.72 -12.30
N GLY A 54 12.83 -12.73 -11.91
CA GLY A 54 13.24 -11.56 -12.70
C GLY A 54 12.14 -10.51 -12.99
N ASN A 55 10.86 -10.88 -13.01
CA ASN A 55 9.76 -9.99 -13.44
C ASN A 55 8.93 -9.40 -12.28
N HIS A 56 9.56 -9.17 -11.13
CA HIS A 56 8.91 -8.59 -9.96
C HIS A 56 9.61 -7.28 -9.56
N GLU A 57 8.86 -6.19 -9.51
CA GLU A 57 9.36 -4.87 -9.12
C GLU A 57 9.00 -4.54 -7.68
N ILE A 58 9.96 -4.00 -6.93
CA ILE A 58 9.82 -3.73 -5.50
C ILE A 58 9.93 -2.24 -5.28
N ILE A 59 8.89 -1.67 -4.67
CA ILE A 59 8.78 -0.25 -4.35
C ILE A 59 8.82 -0.12 -2.84
N MET A 60 9.82 0.59 -2.33
CA MET A 60 9.95 0.87 -0.91
C MET A 60 9.50 2.29 -0.61
N LEU A 61 8.78 2.46 0.49
CA LEU A 61 8.34 3.75 1.02
C LEU A 61 8.85 3.94 2.45
N ASP A 62 9.14 5.18 2.81
CA ASP A 62 9.42 5.57 4.19
C ASP A 62 8.91 6.99 4.49
N LYS A 63 8.67 7.29 5.76
CA LYS A 63 8.35 8.63 6.24
C LYS A 63 9.57 9.55 6.34
N LYS A 64 10.79 9.02 6.40
CA LYS A 64 12.00 9.85 6.60
C LYS A 64 13.19 9.34 5.81
N ALA A 65 13.83 10.25 5.07
CA ALA A 65 15.08 9.99 4.36
C ALA A 65 16.16 9.43 5.30
N TYR A 66 16.99 8.52 4.78
CA TYR A 66 18.11 7.90 5.49
C TYR A 66 17.75 7.10 6.75
N ARG A 67 16.46 6.94 7.10
CA ARG A 67 16.07 6.18 8.30
C ARG A 67 16.40 4.69 8.16
N LEU A 68 16.16 4.11 6.99
CA LEU A 68 16.47 2.70 6.72
C LEU A 68 17.97 2.46 6.55
N GLN A 69 18.69 3.38 5.92
CA GLN A 69 20.13 3.22 5.68
C GLN A 69 20.92 3.04 6.98
N LYS A 70 20.43 3.58 8.11
CA LYS A 70 21.04 3.36 9.43
C LYS A 70 21.02 1.90 9.91
N ASN A 71 20.05 1.11 9.44
CA ASN A 71 19.78 -0.24 9.94
C ASN A 71 19.74 -1.31 8.83
N LEU A 72 19.84 -0.90 7.57
CA LEU A 72 19.66 -1.74 6.38
C LEU A 72 20.54 -1.24 5.23
N SER A 73 21.83 -1.07 5.52
CA SER A 73 22.84 -0.52 4.59
C SER A 73 22.99 -1.35 3.31
N ASP A 74 22.71 -2.65 3.36
CA ASP A 74 22.85 -3.54 2.20
C ASP A 74 21.75 -3.32 1.14
N VAL A 75 20.71 -2.57 1.47
CA VAL A 75 19.62 -2.21 0.55
C VAL A 75 19.91 -0.89 -0.21
N ASN A 76 21.12 -0.31 -0.03
CA ASN A 76 21.59 0.97 -0.60
C ASN A 76 21.53 1.10 -2.14
N GLY A 77 21.13 0.06 -2.88
CA GLY A 77 20.90 0.13 -4.33
C GLY A 77 19.52 0.64 -4.75
N ARG A 78 18.57 0.81 -3.82
CA ARG A 78 17.22 1.35 -4.11
C ARG A 78 16.75 2.23 -2.95
N ASP A 79 16.83 3.54 -3.13
CA ASP A 79 16.35 4.47 -2.12
C ASP A 79 14.82 4.40 -1.99
N PRO A 80 14.28 4.35 -0.76
CA PRO A 80 12.86 4.40 -0.54
C PRO A 80 12.29 5.75 -0.99
N LEU A 81 11.07 5.72 -1.53
CA LEU A 81 10.28 6.91 -1.79
C LEU A 81 9.85 7.53 -0.45
N ILE A 82 10.11 8.82 -0.29
CA ILE A 82 9.89 9.50 0.99
C ILE A 82 8.57 10.26 1.01
N HIS A 83 7.60 9.74 1.78
CA HIS A 83 6.25 10.30 1.87
C HIS A 83 6.04 11.28 3.04
N ASN A 84 7.01 11.48 3.93
CA ASN A 84 6.94 12.47 5.02
C ASN A 84 5.68 12.37 5.91
N ASP A 85 5.15 11.16 6.13
CA ASP A 85 3.89 10.92 6.84
C ASP A 85 2.67 11.72 6.30
N SER A 86 2.74 12.10 5.01
CA SER A 86 1.70 12.87 4.33
C SER A 86 0.98 12.01 3.29
N ALA A 87 -0.35 11.95 3.40
CA ALA A 87 -1.19 11.26 2.43
C ALA A 87 -1.01 11.81 1.00
N ARG A 88 -0.86 13.14 0.86
CA ARG A 88 -0.62 13.77 -0.44
C ARG A 88 0.71 13.31 -1.05
N ARG A 89 1.79 13.32 -0.26
CA ARG A 89 3.10 12.85 -0.73
C ARG A 89 3.09 11.35 -1.03
N MET A 90 2.37 10.55 -0.23
CA MET A 90 2.20 9.12 -0.52
C MET A 90 1.52 8.89 -1.87
N ILE A 91 0.47 9.64 -2.18
CA ILE A 91 -0.21 9.59 -3.48
C ILE A 91 0.75 9.98 -4.61
N GLU A 92 1.51 11.07 -4.44
CA GLU A 92 2.52 11.50 -5.43
C GLU A 92 3.59 10.41 -5.66
N CYS A 93 4.11 9.78 -4.60
CA CYS A 93 5.06 8.68 -4.72
C CYS A 93 4.49 7.50 -5.52
N ILE A 94 3.27 7.07 -5.19
CA ILE A 94 2.63 5.94 -5.85
C ILE A 94 2.33 6.24 -7.33
N LEU A 95 1.74 7.39 -7.63
CA LEU A 95 1.43 7.79 -9.00
C LEU A 95 2.69 8.01 -9.85
N GLY A 96 3.77 8.50 -9.22
CA GLY A 96 5.08 8.64 -9.87
C GLY A 96 5.69 7.32 -10.29
N VAL A 97 5.48 6.24 -9.52
CA VAL A 97 5.95 4.90 -9.90
C VAL A 97 5.12 4.29 -11.02
N PHE A 98 3.80 4.40 -10.93
CA PHE A 98 2.89 3.85 -11.93
C PHE A 98 2.74 4.75 -13.16
N TYR A 99 3.65 5.69 -13.36
CA TYR A 99 3.57 6.66 -14.44
C TYR A 99 3.47 5.96 -15.80
N SER A 100 2.31 6.12 -16.44
CA SER A 100 2.08 5.76 -17.84
C SER A 100 1.97 7.05 -18.67
N ARG A 101 2.51 7.02 -19.89
CA ARG A 101 2.53 8.20 -20.79
C ARG A 101 1.15 8.65 -21.27
N SER A 102 0.08 7.91 -20.98
CA SER A 102 -1.22 8.11 -21.63
C SER A 102 -2.37 8.43 -20.69
N VAL A 103 -2.40 7.97 -19.43
CA VAL A 103 -3.51 8.25 -18.50
C VAL A 103 -3.01 8.18 -17.05
N ASN A 104 -2.77 9.32 -16.42
CA ASN A 104 -2.52 9.37 -14.99
C ASN A 104 -3.42 10.45 -14.36
N PRO A 105 -4.15 10.13 -13.29
CA PRO A 105 -4.95 11.14 -12.61
C PRO A 105 -4.05 12.18 -11.97
N GLU A 106 -4.49 13.44 -11.94
CA GLU A 106 -3.75 14.49 -11.27
C GLU A 106 -3.64 14.17 -9.76
N PRO A 107 -2.45 14.27 -9.14
CA PRO A 107 -2.30 13.96 -7.72
C PRO A 107 -3.23 14.76 -6.80
N ALA A 108 -3.56 16.00 -7.18
CA ALA A 108 -4.51 16.84 -6.46
C ALA A 108 -5.92 16.23 -6.44
N PHE A 109 -6.36 15.70 -7.58
CA PHE A 109 -7.66 15.04 -7.71
C PHE A 109 -7.72 13.74 -6.88
N VAL A 110 -6.70 12.90 -6.96
CA VAL A 110 -6.64 11.67 -6.14
C VAL A 110 -6.61 11.99 -4.64
N TYR A 111 -5.90 13.05 -4.24
CA TYR A 111 -5.88 13.51 -2.86
C TYR A 111 -7.25 14.04 -2.40
N TYR A 112 -7.97 14.75 -3.27
CA TYR A 112 -9.36 15.15 -3.01
C TYR A 112 -10.27 13.94 -2.80
N LEU A 113 -10.22 12.94 -3.70
CA LEU A 113 -10.97 11.68 -3.55
C LEU A 113 -10.62 10.98 -2.24
N TRP A 114 -9.33 10.88 -1.91
CA TRP A 114 -8.88 10.29 -0.65
C TRP A 114 -9.50 11.00 0.57
N LYS A 115 -9.55 12.34 0.59
CA LYS A 115 -10.19 13.08 1.70
C LYS A 115 -11.67 12.71 1.85
N LYS A 116 -12.42 12.70 0.74
CA LYS A 116 -13.85 12.37 0.75
C LYS A 116 -14.10 10.93 1.22
N LEU A 117 -13.32 9.99 0.69
CA LEU A 117 -13.40 8.58 1.06
C LEU A 117 -12.97 8.34 2.51
N TRP A 118 -12.02 9.11 3.03
CA TRP A 118 -11.59 9.02 4.42
C TRP A 118 -12.69 9.42 5.41
N GLU A 119 -13.41 10.50 5.14
CA GLU A 119 -14.56 10.89 5.97
C GLU A 119 -15.68 9.84 5.89
N TYR A 120 -16.01 9.36 4.69
CA TYR A 120 -16.97 8.27 4.51
C TYR A 120 -16.55 6.99 5.26
N ALA A 121 -15.27 6.63 5.24
CA ALA A 121 -14.76 5.49 5.99
C ALA A 121 -14.89 5.67 7.52
N LYS A 122 -14.77 6.89 8.04
CA LYS A 122 -15.02 7.16 9.47
C LYS A 122 -16.49 6.98 9.82
N GLU A 123 -17.39 7.49 8.99
CA GLU A 123 -18.85 7.32 9.16
C GLU A 123 -19.20 5.82 9.17
N LEU A 124 -18.73 5.06 8.18
CA LEU A 124 -18.92 3.62 8.12
C LEU A 124 -18.38 2.88 9.36
N LYS A 125 -17.27 3.35 9.92
CA LYS A 125 -16.70 2.77 11.14
C LYS A 125 -17.56 3.06 12.36
N ASN A 126 -18.12 4.27 12.46
CA ASN A 126 -18.96 4.69 13.58
C ASN A 126 -20.33 3.99 13.58
N GLU A 127 -20.94 3.79 12.41
CA GLU A 127 -22.20 3.08 12.25
C GLU A 127 -22.13 1.61 12.68
N LYS A 128 -20.95 0.99 12.54
CA LYS A 128 -20.77 -0.47 12.64
C LYS A 128 -20.31 -0.99 14.02
N ALA A 129 -20.39 -0.20 15.09
CA ALA A 129 -20.13 -0.58 16.50
C ALA A 129 -19.31 -1.89 16.67
N ASN A 130 -18.00 -1.84 16.40
CA ASN A 130 -17.01 -2.94 16.47
C ASN A 130 -16.71 -3.80 15.23
N ARG A 131 -17.14 -3.45 14.00
CA ARG A 131 -16.61 -4.12 12.79
C ARG A 131 -15.40 -3.40 12.18
N SER A 132 -14.43 -4.21 11.74
CA SER A 132 -13.21 -3.77 11.06
C SER A 132 -13.52 -3.24 9.67
N LEU A 133 -12.93 -2.10 9.27
CA LEU A 133 -13.00 -1.59 7.88
C LEU A 133 -12.35 -2.55 6.86
N TYR A 134 -11.60 -3.56 7.32
CA TYR A 134 -10.93 -4.54 6.48
C TYR A 134 -11.83 -5.70 6.03
N ASP A 135 -13.12 -5.68 6.41
CA ASP A 135 -14.11 -6.64 5.92
C ASP A 135 -14.52 -6.36 4.46
N ARG A 136 -14.98 -7.41 3.76
CA ARG A 136 -15.36 -7.33 2.34
C ARG A 136 -16.43 -6.27 2.09
N LEU A 137 -17.48 -6.21 2.91
CA LEU A 137 -18.60 -5.29 2.69
C LEU A 137 -18.15 -3.83 2.85
N SER A 138 -17.31 -3.53 3.84
CA SER A 138 -16.73 -2.19 4.00
C SER A 138 -15.89 -1.79 2.79
N PHE A 139 -15.07 -2.71 2.27
CA PHE A 139 -14.27 -2.48 1.07
C PHE A 139 -15.15 -2.17 -0.15
N GLU A 140 -16.17 -3.00 -0.42
CA GLU A 140 -17.08 -2.80 -1.56
C GLU A 140 -17.81 -1.44 -1.49
N LYS A 141 -18.25 -1.03 -0.29
CA LYS A 141 -18.88 0.29 -0.09
C LYS A 141 -17.93 1.45 -0.43
N ILE A 142 -16.68 1.39 0.02
CA ILE A 142 -15.68 2.44 -0.27
C ILE A 142 -15.37 2.49 -1.77
N VAL A 143 -15.24 1.34 -2.44
CA VAL A 143 -15.03 1.27 -3.89
C VAL A 143 -16.22 1.86 -4.66
N SER A 144 -17.45 1.51 -4.26
CA SER A 144 -18.66 2.07 -4.86
C SER A 144 -18.73 3.59 -4.69
N ALA A 145 -18.45 4.10 -3.49
CA ALA A 145 -18.39 5.54 -3.24
C ALA A 145 -17.32 6.24 -4.10
N ALA A 146 -16.15 5.62 -4.28
CA ALA A 146 -15.08 6.17 -5.14
C ALA A 146 -15.54 6.30 -6.60
N ASN A 147 -16.22 5.28 -7.14
CA ASN A 147 -16.74 5.30 -8.50
C ASN A 147 -17.81 6.39 -8.70
N ILE A 148 -18.72 6.57 -7.73
CA ILE A 148 -19.74 7.63 -7.77
C ILE A 148 -19.07 9.01 -7.78
N LEU A 149 -18.09 9.25 -6.90
CA LEU A 149 -17.36 10.52 -6.85
C LEU A 149 -16.63 10.82 -8.17
N ILE A 150 -16.00 9.81 -8.78
CA ILE A 150 -15.33 9.97 -10.08
C ILE A 150 -16.33 10.33 -11.18
N GLN A 151 -17.54 9.78 -11.15
CA GLN A 151 -18.58 10.10 -12.14
C GLN A 151 -19.14 11.52 -11.95
N LEU A 152 -19.33 11.95 -10.71
CA LEU A 152 -19.83 13.30 -10.40
C LEU A 152 -18.86 14.40 -10.85
N GLU A 153 -17.55 14.17 -10.78
CA GLU A 153 -16.52 15.14 -11.16
C GLU A 153 -16.26 15.18 -12.68
N LYS A 154 -16.83 14.24 -13.45
CA LYS A 154 -16.76 14.22 -14.92
C LYS A 154 -17.94 14.92 -15.61
N ASN A 155 -18.99 15.24 -14.85
CA ASN A 155 -20.19 15.95 -15.31
C ASN A 155 -20.12 17.42 -14.90
#